data_AF-A0A355Q714-F1
#
_entry.id   AF-A0A355Q714-F1
#
_cell.length_a   1.000
_cell.length_b   1.000
_cell.length_c   1.000
_cell.angle_alpha   90.00
_cell.angle_beta   90.00
_cell.angle_gamma   90.00
#
_symmetry.space_group_name_H-M   'P 1'
#
loop_
_entity.id
_entity.type
_entity.pdbx_description
1 polymer ?
#
loop_
_entity_poly.entity_id
_entity_poly.type
_entity_poly.pdbx_seq_one_letter_code
_entity_poly.pdbx_strand_id
1 'polypeptide(L)'
;LDEIADHVMRLLQQIQQDLYLRALDFREANTRTAKNYGEFKEILEQEGGFIRAHWNGSREVEDQIKNETKATIRCIPLNDQPEAGKCILTGEPSKQEVIFAIAY
;
A
#
# COMPACT_ATOMS: atom_id res chain seq x y z
N LEU A 1 7.31 -31.58 -34.01
CA LEU A 1 7.69 -31.83 -32.60
C LEU A 1 8.73 -30.81 -32.14
N ASP A 2 9.65 -30.40 -33.03
CA ASP A 2 10.79 -29.54 -32.67
C ASP A 2 10.42 -28.10 -32.21
N GLU A 3 9.25 -27.56 -32.57
CA GLU A 3 8.82 -26.21 -32.14
C GLU A 3 8.04 -26.17 -30.81
N ILE A 4 7.73 -27.33 -30.22
CA ILE A 4 6.90 -27.41 -29.01
C ILE A 4 7.65 -26.83 -27.81
N ALA A 5 8.94 -27.13 -27.67
CA ALA A 5 9.74 -26.65 -26.55
C ALA A 5 9.79 -25.12 -26.51
N ASP A 6 10.08 -24.49 -27.66
CA ASP A 6 10.13 -23.04 -27.79
C ASP A 6 8.76 -22.39 -27.57
N HIS A 7 7.69 -23.02 -28.05
CA HIS A 7 6.33 -22.53 -27.81
C HIS A 7 5.96 -22.57 -26.33
N VAL A 8 6.26 -23.68 -25.63
CA VAL A 8 6.02 -23.81 -24.18
C VAL A 8 6.83 -22.79 -23.40
N MET A 9 8.10 -22.56 -23.76
CA MET A 9 8.93 -21.55 -23.10
C MET A 9 8.33 -20.14 -23.23
N ARG A 10 7.92 -19.74 -24.44
CA ARG A 10 7.26 -18.45 -24.65
C ARG A 10 5.96 -18.33 -23.88
N LEU A 11 5.16 -19.41 -23.84
CA LEU A 11 3.91 -19.42 -23.11
C LEU A 11 4.11 -19.26 -21.60
N LEU A 12 5.10 -19.94 -21.03
CA LEU A 12 5.43 -19.79 -19.60
C LEU A 12 5.88 -18.37 -19.26
N GLN A 13 6.70 -17.74 -20.12
CA GLN A 13 7.08 -16.33 -19.96
C GLN A 13 5.86 -15.41 -20.02
N GLN A 14 4.96 -15.64 -20.97
CA GLN A 14 3.73 -14.85 -21.09
C GLN A 14 2.85 -15.00 -19.85
N ILE A 15 2.63 -16.23 -19.37
CA ILE A 15 1.84 -16.50 -18.16
C ILE A 15 2.45 -15.76 -16.96
N GLN A 16 3.77 -15.82 -16.78
CA GLN A 16 4.44 -15.11 -15.69
C GLN A 16 4.23 -13.59 -15.81
N GLN A 17 4.37 -13.03 -17.00
CA GLN A 17 4.18 -11.61 -17.24
C GLN A 17 2.73 -11.18 -16.96
N ASP A 18 1.76 -11.95 -17.42
CA ASP A 18 0.33 -11.65 -17.25
C ASP A 18 -0.09 -11.75 -15.78
N LEU A 19 0.40 -12.74 -15.05
CA LEU A 19 0.17 -12.87 -13.62
C LEU A 19 0.78 -11.70 -12.84
N TYR A 20 1.99 -11.28 -13.22
CA TYR A 20 2.63 -10.11 -12.62
C TYR A 20 1.83 -8.84 -12.87
N LEU A 21 1.44 -8.56 -14.12
CA LEU A 21 0.66 -7.37 -14.47
C LEU A 21 -0.68 -7.36 -13.74
N ARG A 22 -1.39 -8.48 -13.72
CA ARG A 22 -2.65 -8.58 -12.98
C ARG A 22 -2.47 -8.30 -11.48
N ALA A 23 -1.40 -8.80 -10.88
CA ALA A 23 -1.10 -8.55 -9.46
C ALA A 23 -0.69 -7.10 -9.21
N LEU A 24 0.06 -6.50 -10.13
CA LEU A 24 0.45 -5.09 -10.11
C LEU A 24 -0.78 -4.19 -10.19
N ASP A 25 -1.63 -4.40 -11.19
CA ASP A 25 -2.88 -3.65 -11.40
C ASP A 25 -3.81 -3.78 -10.20
N PHE A 26 -3.95 -4.99 -9.64
CA PHE A 26 -4.74 -5.20 -8.44
C PHE A 26 -4.19 -4.42 -7.25
N ARG A 27 -2.87 -4.42 -7.04
CA ARG A 27 -2.24 -3.67 -5.96
C ARG A 27 -2.44 -2.16 -6.14
N GLU A 28 -2.24 -1.64 -7.35
CA GLU A 28 -2.40 -0.21 -7.65
C GLU A 28 -3.86 0.23 -7.48
N ALA A 29 -4.83 -0.53 -7.99
CA ALA A 29 -6.25 -0.25 -7.84
C ALA A 29 -6.74 -0.33 -6.38
N ASN A 30 -6.02 -1.08 -5.52
CA ASN A 30 -6.32 -1.22 -4.10
C ASN A 30 -5.33 -0.46 -3.20
N THR A 31 -4.56 0.48 -3.75
CA THR A 31 -3.72 1.39 -2.99
C THR A 31 -4.26 2.80 -3.14
N ARG A 32 -4.61 3.44 -2.03
CA ARG A 32 -5.22 4.78 -2.00
C ARG A 32 -4.43 5.71 -1.11
N THR A 33 -4.63 7.03 -1.26
CA THR A 33 -3.98 8.03 -0.42
C THR A 33 -5.03 8.77 0.39
N ALA A 34 -4.87 8.84 1.71
CA ALA A 34 -5.81 9.54 2.59
C ALA A 34 -5.27 10.92 2.97
N LYS A 35 -6.11 11.96 2.88
CA LYS A 35 -5.73 13.36 3.19
C LYS A 35 -6.07 13.77 4.62
N ASN A 36 -7.02 13.08 5.26
CA ASN A 36 -7.39 13.29 6.65
C ASN A 36 -7.80 11.97 7.33
N TYR A 37 -7.86 11.97 8.65
CA TYR A 37 -8.17 10.77 9.42
C TYR A 37 -9.59 10.23 9.23
N GLY A 38 -10.55 11.07 8.83
CA GLY A 38 -11.91 10.63 8.48
C GLY A 38 -11.90 9.77 7.21
N GLU A 39 -11.30 10.30 6.15
CA GLU A 39 -11.09 9.59 4.88
C GLU A 39 -10.27 8.30 5.07
N PHE A 40 -9.25 8.33 5.93
CA PHE A 40 -8.46 7.14 6.27
C PHE A 40 -9.35 6.01 6.80
N LYS A 41 -10.26 6.31 7.74
CA LYS A 41 -11.20 5.32 8.29
C LYS A 41 -12.23 4.88 7.27
N GLU A 42 -12.75 5.80 6.47
CA GLU A 42 -13.72 5.49 5.42
C GLU A 42 -13.14 4.51 4.39
N ILE A 43 -11.91 4.75 3.92
CA ILE A 43 -11.22 3.84 3.01
C ILE A 43 -11.06 2.45 3.65
N LEU A 44 -10.64 2.37 4.92
CA LEU A 44 -10.49 1.09 5.62
C LEU A 44 -11.81 0.30 5.71
N GLU A 45 -12.92 0.98 6.02
CA GLU A 45 -14.22 0.35 6.22
C GLU A 45 -14.90 -0.06 4.91
N GLN A 46 -14.83 0.80 3.88
CA GLN A 46 -15.58 0.59 2.63
C GLN A 46 -14.79 -0.18 1.58
N GLU A 47 -13.48 0.06 1.49
CA GLU A 47 -12.67 -0.40 0.37
C GLU A 47 -11.53 -1.33 0.79
N GLY A 48 -10.98 -1.12 1.99
CA GLY A 48 -9.80 -1.81 2.49
C GLY A 48 -8.55 -1.55 1.63
N GLY A 49 -7.67 -2.56 1.57
CA GLY A 49 -6.43 -2.48 0.81
C GLY A 49 -5.33 -1.69 1.52
N PHE A 50 -4.47 -1.04 0.73
CA PHE A 50 -3.36 -0.24 1.19
C PHE A 50 -3.70 1.24 1.21
N ILE A 51 -3.27 1.92 2.27
CA ILE A 51 -3.47 3.37 2.41
C ILE A 51 -2.12 4.04 2.60
N ARG A 52 -1.77 4.95 1.68
CA ARG A 52 -0.69 5.93 1.83
C ARG A 52 -1.21 7.04 2.72
N ALA A 53 -0.49 7.31 3.81
CA ALA A 53 -0.79 8.43 4.68
C ALA A 53 0.46 8.90 5.40
N HIS A 54 0.52 10.19 5.71
CA HIS A 54 1.60 10.77 6.48
C HIS A 54 1.55 10.33 7.95
N TRP A 55 2.73 10.03 8.49
CA TRP A 55 2.94 9.67 9.89
C TRP A 55 4.12 10.46 10.47
N ASN A 56 4.00 10.93 11.71
CA ASN A 56 5.01 11.77 12.38
C ASN A 56 6.22 10.97 12.92
N GLY A 57 6.18 9.63 12.88
CA GLY A 57 7.25 8.79 13.44
C GLY A 57 7.02 8.36 14.90
N SER A 58 5.92 8.79 15.53
CA SER A 58 5.59 8.44 16.92
C SER A 58 4.95 7.06 17.01
N ARG A 59 5.47 6.25 17.93
CA ARG A 59 4.90 4.94 18.28
C ARG A 59 3.53 5.08 18.93
N GLU A 60 3.33 6.09 19.75
CA GLU A 60 2.07 6.38 20.42
C GLU A 60 0.94 6.64 19.41
N VAL A 61 1.25 7.41 18.35
CA VAL A 61 0.33 7.65 17.24
C VAL A 61 0.03 6.36 16.47
N GLU A 62 1.04 5.54 16.20
CA GLU A 62 0.86 4.25 15.53
C GLU A 62 -0.05 3.31 16.36
N ASP A 63 0.22 3.20 17.66
CA ASP A 63 -0.56 2.38 18.58
C ASP A 63 -2.01 2.89 18.69
N GLN A 64 -2.23 4.20 18.68
CA GLN A 64 -3.57 4.78 18.65
C GLN A 64 -4.33 4.42 17.38
N ILE A 65 -3.72 4.63 16.20
CA ILE A 65 -4.34 4.25 14.90
C ILE A 65 -4.68 2.76 14.90
N LYS A 66 -3.75 1.91 15.37
CA LYS A 66 -3.98 0.46 15.47
C LYS A 66 -5.14 0.11 16.39
N ASN A 67 -5.25 0.75 17.55
CA ASN A 67 -6.31 0.47 18.50
C ASN A 67 -7.69 0.88 17.95
N GLU A 68 -7.77 2.02 17.28
CA GLU A 68 -9.00 2.58 16.72
C GLU A 68 -9.44 1.88 15.43
N THR A 69 -8.50 1.46 14.57
CA THR A 69 -8.81 1.02 13.19
C THR A 69 -8.33 -0.39 12.85
N LYS A 70 -7.54 -1.02 13.73
CA LYS A 70 -6.79 -2.27 13.48
C LYS A 70 -5.72 -2.18 12.38
N ALA A 71 -5.61 -1.06 11.67
CA ALA A 71 -4.57 -0.86 10.68
C ALA A 71 -3.21 -0.67 11.35
N THR A 72 -2.17 -1.21 10.72
CA THR A 72 -0.77 -1.09 11.16
C THR A 72 0.08 -0.59 10.01
N ILE A 73 1.23 0.03 10.33
CA ILE A 73 2.22 0.39 9.31
C ILE A 73 2.84 -0.89 8.76
N ARG A 74 2.83 -1.05 7.44
CA ARG A 74 3.36 -2.21 6.73
C ARG A 74 4.80 -1.99 6.31
N CYS A 75 5.09 -0.81 5.81
CA CYS A 75 6.43 -0.37 5.46
C CYS A 75 6.49 1.15 5.27
N ILE A 76 7.71 1.65 5.28
CA ILE A 76 8.06 2.97 4.76
C ILE A 76 8.60 2.73 3.34
N PRO A 77 7.97 3.28 2.28
CA PRO A 77 8.45 3.11 0.91
C PRO A 77 9.89 3.62 0.75
N LEU A 78 10.77 2.79 0.17
CA LEU A 78 12.20 3.13 0.03
C LEU A 78 12.52 3.91 -1.25
N ASN A 79 11.70 3.73 -2.29
CA ASN A 79 11.95 4.29 -3.62
C ASN A 79 11.12 5.55 -3.92
N ASP A 80 10.27 5.96 -2.98
CA ASP A 80 9.49 7.18 -3.12
C ASP A 80 10.37 8.39 -2.81
N GLN A 81 10.15 9.50 -3.52
CA GLN A 81 10.76 10.76 -3.11
C GLN A 81 10.07 11.23 -1.81
N PRO A 82 10.81 11.46 -0.72
CA PRO A 82 10.21 11.93 0.52
C PRO A 82 9.52 13.27 0.31
N GLU A 83 8.21 13.30 0.49
CA GLU A 83 7.42 14.53 0.49
C GLU A 83 7.08 14.88 1.95
N ALA A 84 7.40 16.11 2.36
CA ALA A 84 7.03 16.56 3.70
C ALA A 84 5.52 16.85 3.75
N GLY A 85 4.88 16.40 4.82
CA GLY A 85 3.46 16.59 5.01
C GLY A 85 3.08 16.69 6.49
N LYS A 86 1.84 16.34 6.79
CA LYS A 86 1.30 16.39 8.16
C LYS A 86 0.74 15.04 8.52
N CYS A 87 1.08 14.56 9.71
CA CYS A 87 0.56 13.31 10.25
C CYS A 87 -0.96 13.27 10.15
N ILE A 88 -1.47 12.15 9.62
CA ILE A 88 -2.89 11.95 9.32
C ILE A 88 -3.77 12.11 10.56
N LEU A 89 -3.26 11.74 11.74
CA LEU A 89 -3.96 11.80 13.01
C LEU A 89 -3.73 13.12 13.77
N THR A 90 -2.46 13.49 13.99
CA THR A 90 -2.12 14.61 14.89
C THR A 90 -1.94 15.95 14.19
N GLY A 91 -1.75 15.95 12.86
CA GLY A 91 -1.42 17.16 12.09
C GLY A 91 0.02 17.65 12.25
N GLU A 92 0.84 16.98 13.07
CA GLU A 92 2.25 17.31 13.27
C GLU A 92 3.10 17.04 12.01
N PRO A 93 4.28 17.66 11.86
CA PRO A 93 5.13 17.44 10.70
C PRO A 93 5.48 15.97 10.47
N SER A 94 5.36 15.53 9.22
CA SER A 94 5.72 14.20 8.75
C SER A 94 6.75 14.31 7.62
N LYS A 95 7.75 13.42 7.62
CA LYS A 95 8.83 13.44 6.62
C LYS A 95 8.44 12.82 5.28
N GLN A 96 7.52 11.86 5.31
CA GLN A 96 7.05 11.09 4.16
C GLN A 96 5.80 10.28 4.52
N GLU A 97 5.12 9.78 3.50
CA GLU A 97 4.01 8.85 3.66
C GLU A 97 4.50 7.44 4.01
N VAL A 98 3.66 6.69 4.71
CA VAL A 98 3.85 5.27 4.99
C VAL A 98 2.65 4.48 4.51
N ILE A 99 2.81 3.16 4.36
CA ILE A 99 1.72 2.27 3.95
C ILE A 99 1.05 1.69 5.20
N PHE A 100 -0.25 1.97 5.36
CA PHE A 100 -1.12 1.31 6.33
C PHE A 100 -1.93 0.20 5.67
N ALA A 101 -2.24 -0.84 6.44
CA ALA A 101 -3.21 -1.88 6.08
C ALA A 101 -3.71 -2.61 7.32
N ILE A 102 -4.88 -3.24 7.23
CA ILE A 102 -5.29 -4.29 8.18
C ILE A 102 -4.55 -5.58 7.79
N ALA A 103 -3.79 -6.14 8.73
CA ALA A 103 -3.01 -7.35 8.51
C ALA A 103 -3.83 -8.61 8.83
N TYR A 104 -3.46 -9.72 8.16
CA TYR A 104 -4.05 -11.06 8.32
C TYR A 104 -3.98 -11.61 9.75
#